data_AF-A0A7S3FLN3-F1
#
_entry.id   AF-A0A7S3FLN3-F1
#
_cell.length_a   1.000
_cell.length_b   1.000
_cell.length_c   1.000
_cell.angle_alpha   90.00
_cell.angle_beta   90.00
_cell.angle_gamma   90.00
#
_symmetry.space_group_name_H-M   'P 1'
#
loop_
_entity.id
_entity.type
_entity.pdbx_description
1 polymer ?
#
loop_
_entity_poly.entity_id
_entity_poly.type
_entity_poly.pdbx_seq_one_letter_code
_entity_poly.pdbx_strand_id
1 'polypeptide(L)'
;MASAGSSSSAASSAASSSLAISVEAVPPAPVLRRKPQSKGNIGAGKSYADWAAFQADREAWEREHAEHKETMAARKSALDKLRDRSGRQRGNEQETDGERVVRQRRENAAAATDHAQQQAAQRQKSRLAQQQAWARDVGVFADVCSCAAPHSHPLAYTSHLRSSDEGDRRGV
;
A
#
# COMPACT_ATOMS: atom_id res chain seq x y z
N MET A 1 54.66 22.49 67.89
CA MET A 1 54.93 22.48 66.43
C MET A 1 53.61 22.80 65.75
N ALA A 2 53.40 24.07 65.37
CA ALA A 2 53.37 24.58 63.98
C ALA A 2 52.23 23.94 63.15
N SER A 3 51.16 24.70 62.85
CA SER A 3 50.85 25.35 61.55
C SER A 3 50.58 24.34 60.43
N ALA A 4 49.58 24.42 59.53
CA ALA A 4 48.70 25.46 59.03
C ALA A 4 47.40 24.76 58.50
N GLY A 5 46.26 25.42 58.36
CA GLY A 5 45.90 26.25 57.20
C GLY A 5 45.29 25.39 56.08
N SER A 6 44.00 25.58 55.77
CA SER A 6 43.57 26.36 54.58
C SER A 6 43.54 25.49 53.30
N SER A 7 42.56 25.50 52.41
CA SER A 7 41.33 26.26 52.20
C SER A 7 40.52 25.55 51.08
N SER A 8 39.24 25.91 50.94
CA SER A 8 38.50 26.07 49.66
C SER A 8 38.64 24.99 48.58
N SER A 9 37.55 24.46 48.04
CA SER A 9 36.84 25.19 46.98
C SER A 9 35.45 24.62 46.73
N ALA A 10 34.48 25.54 46.68
CA ALA A 10 33.22 25.33 46.00
C ALA A 10 33.50 25.03 44.52
N ALA A 11 32.90 23.97 44.00
CA ALA A 11 32.60 23.87 42.58
C ALA A 11 31.37 23.00 42.42
N SER A 12 30.24 23.69 42.31
CA SER A 12 29.10 23.26 41.51
C SER A 12 29.62 22.58 40.24
N SER A 13 29.48 21.28 40.16
CA SER A 13 29.50 20.59 38.89
C SER A 13 28.23 19.79 38.85
N ALA A 14 27.28 20.39 38.14
CA ALA A 14 26.17 19.77 37.49
C ALA A 14 26.35 18.25 37.44
N ALA A 15 25.66 17.54 38.34
CA ALA A 15 25.19 16.21 38.02
C ALA A 15 24.24 16.43 36.84
N SER A 16 24.84 16.53 35.65
CA SER A 16 24.16 16.46 34.38
C SER A 16 23.22 15.30 34.54
N SER A 17 21.93 15.63 34.60
CA SER A 17 20.85 14.75 34.23
C SER A 17 21.16 14.26 32.82
N SER A 18 22.05 13.27 32.74
CA SER A 18 22.10 12.36 31.62
C SER A 18 20.74 11.71 31.66
N LEU A 19 19.82 12.29 30.88
CA LEU A 19 18.73 11.59 30.27
C LEU A 19 19.33 10.33 29.67
N ALA A 20 19.44 9.29 30.50
CA ALA A 20 19.49 7.95 30.05
C ALA A 20 18.18 7.81 29.28
N ILE A 21 18.28 7.99 27.97
CA ILE A 21 17.33 7.40 27.05
C ILE A 21 17.41 5.92 27.42
N SER A 22 16.55 5.50 28.34
CA SER A 22 16.30 4.11 28.65
C SER A 22 15.70 3.55 27.36
N VAL A 23 16.58 3.22 26.43
CA VAL A 23 16.29 2.25 25.39
C VAL A 23 15.90 1.03 26.19
N GLU A 24 14.59 0.84 26.36
CA GLU A 24 14.03 -0.29 27.09
C GLU A 24 14.40 -1.50 26.23
N ALA A 25 15.59 -2.03 26.53
CA ALA A 25 16.27 -3.03 25.74
C ALA A 25 15.42 -4.29 25.85
N VAL A 26 14.71 -4.60 24.78
CA VAL A 26 13.90 -5.81 24.70
C VAL A 26 14.84 -7.00 24.91
N PRO A 27 14.64 -7.82 25.96
CA PRO A 27 15.52 -8.95 26.20
C PRO A 27 15.49 -9.92 25.01
N PRO A 28 16.64 -10.48 24.60
CA PRO A 28 16.70 -11.41 23.47
C PRO A 28 15.84 -12.65 23.74
N ALA A 29 15.26 -13.21 22.67
CA ALA A 29 14.40 -14.39 22.79
C ALA A 29 15.22 -15.60 23.26
N PRO A 30 14.85 -16.26 24.38
CA PRO A 30 15.56 -17.46 24.83
C PRO A 30 15.30 -18.64 23.87
N VAL A 31 16.33 -19.43 23.58
CA VAL A 31 16.18 -20.67 22.81
C VAL A 31 15.79 -21.79 23.77
N LEU A 32 14.56 -22.30 23.61
CA LEU A 32 14.01 -23.37 24.45
C LEU A 32 14.51 -24.76 24.04
N ARG A 33 14.78 -25.62 25.03
CA ARG A 33 15.02 -27.04 24.78
C ARG A 33 13.73 -27.73 24.30
N ARG A 34 13.86 -28.80 23.51
CA ARG A 34 12.70 -29.57 23.01
C ARG A 34 12.05 -30.39 24.12
N LYS A 35 10.74 -30.62 24.01
CA LYS A 35 9.97 -31.41 24.97
C LYS A 35 10.49 -32.87 25.03
N PRO A 36 10.78 -33.40 26.22
CA PRO A 36 11.08 -34.82 26.42
C PRO A 36 9.95 -35.72 25.91
N GLN A 37 10.29 -36.86 25.28
CA GLN A 37 9.31 -37.83 24.79
C GLN A 37 9.49 -39.20 25.45
N SER A 38 8.38 -39.86 25.79
CA SER A 38 8.41 -41.21 26.33
C SER A 38 8.80 -42.23 25.26
N LYS A 39 9.46 -43.31 25.67
CA LYS A 39 9.86 -44.41 24.78
C LYS A 39 8.63 -44.99 24.07
N GLY A 40 8.66 -45.06 22.73
CA GLY A 40 7.56 -45.57 21.90
C GLY A 40 6.71 -44.50 21.20
N ASN A 41 6.88 -43.21 21.51
CA ASN A 41 6.26 -42.14 20.71
C ASN A 41 7.13 -41.80 19.49
N ILE A 42 6.56 -41.91 18.28
CA ILE A 42 7.22 -41.55 17.02
C ILE A 42 7.33 -40.02 16.95
N GLY A 43 8.44 -39.46 17.41
CA GLY A 43 8.69 -38.02 17.36
C GLY A 43 10.17 -37.64 17.52
N ALA A 44 10.49 -36.38 17.24
CA ALA A 44 11.86 -35.85 17.20
C ALA A 44 12.44 -35.48 18.60
N GLY A 45 12.12 -36.27 19.62
CA GLY A 45 12.57 -36.10 21.01
C GLY A 45 13.63 -37.12 21.44
N LYS A 46 14.36 -36.82 22.53
CA LYS A 46 15.23 -37.81 23.19
C LYS A 46 14.38 -38.97 23.70
N SER A 47 14.83 -40.19 23.47
CA SER A 47 14.23 -41.40 24.04
C SER A 47 14.94 -41.73 25.36
N TYR A 48 14.17 -42.05 26.39
CA TYR A 48 14.70 -42.36 27.72
C TYR A 48 14.63 -43.87 27.97
N ALA A 49 15.69 -44.43 28.55
CA ALA A 49 15.71 -45.82 28.99
C ALA A 49 14.82 -46.03 30.23
N ASP A 50 14.85 -45.06 31.15
CA ASP A 50 14.19 -45.14 32.45
C ASP A 50 13.11 -44.08 32.64
N TRP A 51 12.02 -44.45 33.32
CA TRP A 51 10.91 -43.55 33.61
C TRP A 51 11.30 -42.39 34.53
N ALA A 52 12.17 -42.64 35.52
CA ALA A 52 12.67 -41.63 36.43
C ALA A 52 13.47 -40.53 35.70
N ALA A 53 14.31 -40.92 34.73
CA ALA A 53 15.07 -39.99 33.91
C ALA A 53 14.16 -39.13 33.00
N PHE A 54 13.09 -39.71 32.47
CA PHE A 54 12.08 -38.98 31.70
C PHE A 54 11.35 -37.94 32.55
N GLN A 55 10.93 -38.28 33.78
CA GLN A 55 10.23 -37.36 34.67
C GLN A 55 11.11 -36.18 35.09
N ALA A 56 12.36 -36.46 35.49
CA ALA A 56 13.30 -35.40 35.87
C ALA A 56 13.54 -34.39 34.73
N ASP A 57 13.67 -34.87 33.49
CA ASP A 57 13.86 -33.97 32.34
C ASP A 57 12.56 -33.25 31.95
N ARG A 58 11.39 -33.89 32.15
CA ARG A 58 10.08 -33.25 31.94
C ARG A 58 9.88 -32.09 32.90
N GLU A 59 10.18 -32.28 34.18
CA GLU A 59 10.12 -31.22 35.19
C GLU A 59 11.10 -30.09 34.88
N ALA A 60 12.30 -30.41 34.42
CA ALA A 60 13.29 -29.41 34.03
C ALA A 60 12.83 -28.61 32.80
N TRP A 61 12.21 -29.29 31.81
CA TRP A 61 11.59 -28.65 30.65
C TRP A 61 10.41 -27.75 31.05
N GLU A 62 9.55 -28.20 31.98
CA GLU A 62 8.42 -27.41 32.50
C GLU A 62 8.90 -26.14 33.22
N ARG A 63 9.96 -26.23 34.03
CA ARG A 63 10.59 -25.07 34.68
C ARG A 63 11.14 -24.06 33.68
N GLU A 64 11.89 -24.50 32.67
CA GLU A 64 12.36 -23.60 31.61
C GLU A 64 11.21 -22.93 30.84
N HIS A 65 10.13 -23.66 30.58
CA HIS A 65 8.98 -23.10 29.88
C HIS A 65 8.23 -22.07 30.72
N ALA A 66 8.16 -22.27 32.04
CA ALA A 66 7.60 -21.29 32.97
C ALA A 66 8.44 -20.01 32.97
N GLU A 67 9.76 -20.12 33.13
CA GLU A 67 10.70 -18.99 33.07
C GLU A 67 10.62 -18.27 31.71
N HIS A 68 10.57 -19.02 30.61
CA HIS A 68 10.39 -18.45 29.27
C HIS A 68 9.07 -17.68 29.14
N LYS A 69 7.97 -18.20 29.70
CA LYS A 69 6.68 -17.49 29.69
C LYS A 69 6.78 -16.15 30.41
N GLU A 70 7.48 -16.08 31.53
CA GLU A 70 7.73 -14.84 32.27
C GLU A 70 8.59 -13.85 31.48
N THR A 71 9.68 -14.30 30.87
CA THR A 71 10.52 -13.44 30.02
C THR A 71 9.78 -12.91 28.79
N MET A 72 8.93 -13.73 28.17
CA MET A 72 8.09 -13.32 27.04
C MET A 72 6.99 -12.34 27.46
N ALA A 73 6.43 -12.50 28.67
CA ALA A 73 5.49 -11.54 29.23
C ALA A 73 6.15 -10.19 29.50
N ALA A 74 7.35 -10.19 30.10
CA ALA A 74 8.15 -8.98 30.32
C ALA A 74 8.50 -8.29 28.99
N ARG A 75 8.91 -9.05 27.98
CA ARG A 75 9.17 -8.57 26.62
C ARG A 75 7.92 -7.96 25.97
N LYS A 76 6.77 -8.62 26.09
CA LYS A 76 5.50 -8.09 25.56
C LYS A 76 5.11 -6.79 26.25
N SER A 77 5.25 -6.71 27.58
CA SER A 77 5.00 -5.49 28.34
C SER A 77 5.94 -4.35 27.93
N ALA A 78 7.23 -4.63 27.70
CA ALA A 78 8.19 -3.64 27.22
C ALA A 78 7.81 -3.11 25.83
N LEU A 79 7.42 -3.99 24.90
CA LEU A 79 6.95 -3.59 23.57
C LEU A 79 5.66 -2.77 23.63
N ASP A 80 4.74 -3.13 24.52
CA ASP A 80 3.48 -2.42 24.71
C ASP A 80 3.71 -1.01 25.26
N LYS A 81 4.61 -0.85 26.25
CA LYS A 81 5.04 0.47 26.74
C LYS A 81 5.65 1.33 25.64
N LEU A 82 6.47 0.75 24.75
CA LEU A 82 7.03 1.47 23.61
C LEU A 82 5.93 1.91 22.63
N ARG A 83 4.95 1.03 22.37
CA ARG A 83 3.79 1.35 21.54
C ARG A 83 2.94 2.48 22.14
N ASP A 84 2.61 2.41 23.43
CA ASP A 84 1.82 3.43 24.12
C ASP A 84 2.53 4.79 24.17
N ARG A 85 3.84 4.81 24.40
CA ARG A 85 4.66 6.02 24.32
C ARG A 85 4.61 6.61 22.89
N SER A 86 4.71 5.78 21.86
CA SER A 86 4.61 6.22 20.46
C SER A 86 3.21 6.73 20.09
N GLY A 87 2.16 6.22 20.72
CA GLY A 87 0.77 6.65 20.51
C GLY A 87 0.46 8.00 21.16
N ARG A 88 0.95 8.25 22.38
CA ARG A 88 0.73 9.51 23.10
C ARG A 88 1.44 10.70 22.47
N GLN A 89 2.56 10.50 21.78
CA GLN A 89 3.27 11.58 21.06
C GLN A 89 2.56 12.05 19.78
N ARG A 90 1.56 11.32 19.27
CA ARG A 90 0.78 11.76 18.09
C ARG A 90 -0.45 12.61 18.45
N GLY A 91 -0.66 12.93 19.72
CA GLY A 91 -1.90 13.53 20.23
C GLY A 91 -2.24 14.95 19.77
N ASN A 92 -1.37 15.67 19.07
CA ASN A 92 -1.63 17.07 18.70
C ASN A 92 -1.71 17.36 17.19
N GLU A 93 -1.42 16.39 16.31
CA GLU A 93 -1.41 16.63 14.84
C GLU A 93 -2.00 15.47 14.01
N GLN A 94 -2.71 14.54 14.64
CA GLN A 94 -3.24 13.38 13.94
C GLN A 94 -4.60 13.68 13.33
N GLU A 95 -4.59 14.36 12.17
CA GLU A 95 -5.46 13.92 11.07
C GLU A 95 -5.32 12.40 11.03
N THR A 96 -6.39 11.69 11.41
CA THR A 96 -6.30 10.25 11.59
C THR A 96 -5.80 9.64 10.29
N ASP A 97 -4.98 8.59 10.36
CA ASP A 97 -4.47 7.92 9.14
C ASP A 97 -5.63 7.54 8.19
N GLY A 98 -6.81 7.26 8.77
CA GLY A 98 -8.07 7.11 8.04
C GLY A 98 -8.54 8.38 7.31
N GLU A 99 -8.51 9.56 7.94
CA GLU A 99 -8.86 10.83 7.29
C GLU A 99 -7.90 11.19 6.15
N ARG A 100 -6.59 10.95 6.33
CA ARG A 100 -5.60 11.13 5.27
C ARG A 100 -5.90 10.24 4.07
N VAL A 101 -6.18 8.96 4.29
CA VAL A 101 -6.53 8.00 3.23
C VAL A 101 -7.84 8.40 2.55
N VAL A 102 -8.84 8.87 3.30
CA VAL A 102 -10.11 9.34 2.74
C VAL A 102 -9.90 10.59 1.89
N ARG A 103 -9.10 11.56 2.35
CA ARG A 103 -8.75 12.76 1.57
C ARG A 103 -8.03 12.39 0.29
N GLN A 104 -6.99 11.56 0.38
CA GLN A 104 -6.22 11.11 -0.77
C GLN A 104 -7.10 10.34 -1.78
N ARG A 105 -8.05 9.53 -1.31
CA ARG A 105 -9.00 8.84 -2.19
C ARG A 105 -9.92 9.82 -2.92
N ARG A 106 -10.37 10.90 -2.26
CA ARG A 106 -11.19 11.95 -2.89
C ARG A 106 -10.40 12.73 -3.94
N GLU A 107 -9.17 13.11 -3.61
CA GLU A 107 -8.28 13.82 -4.54
C GLU A 107 -7.95 12.96 -5.78
N ASN A 108 -7.65 11.68 -5.58
CA ASN A 108 -7.40 10.75 -6.69
C ASN A 108 -8.65 10.53 -7.56
N ALA A 109 -9.83 10.48 -6.96
CA ALA A 109 -11.08 10.36 -7.70
C ALA A 109 -11.35 11.61 -8.57
N ALA A 110 -11.12 12.81 -8.02
CA ALA A 110 -11.24 14.06 -8.76
C ALA A 110 -10.22 14.15 -9.92
N ALA A 111 -8.96 13.78 -9.67
CA ALA A 111 -7.93 13.75 -10.72
C ALA A 111 -8.27 12.73 -11.84
N ALA A 112 -8.84 11.58 -11.48
CA ALA A 112 -9.27 10.57 -12.45
C ALA A 112 -10.44 11.07 -13.32
N THR A 113 -11.40 11.80 -12.74
CA THR A 113 -12.50 12.39 -13.52
C THR A 113 -12.00 13.48 -14.46
N ASP A 114 -11.09 14.34 -14.01
CA ASP A 114 -10.54 15.42 -14.84
C ASP A 114 -9.75 14.84 -16.02
N HIS A 115 -8.92 13.83 -15.78
CA HIS A 115 -8.19 13.15 -16.84
C HIS A 115 -9.13 12.45 -17.83
N ALA A 116 -10.20 11.81 -17.36
CA ALA A 116 -11.21 11.20 -18.23
C ALA A 116 -11.92 12.25 -19.11
N GLN A 117 -12.26 13.42 -18.54
CA GLN A 117 -12.87 14.53 -19.29
C GLN A 117 -11.92 15.10 -20.35
N GLN A 118 -10.64 15.29 -20.00
CA GLN A 118 -9.63 15.75 -20.96
C GLN A 118 -9.46 14.76 -22.11
N GLN A 119 -9.41 13.45 -21.82
CA GLN A 119 -9.35 12.43 -22.87
C GLN A 119 -10.60 12.42 -23.75
N ALA A 120 -11.79 12.58 -23.18
CA ALA A 120 -13.03 12.69 -23.95
C ALA A 120 -13.03 13.91 -24.87
N ALA A 121 -12.60 15.06 -24.37
CA ALA A 121 -12.47 16.29 -25.16
C ALA A 121 -11.43 16.15 -26.29
N GLN A 122 -10.30 15.48 -26.03
CA GLN A 122 -9.30 15.20 -27.06
C GLN A 122 -9.86 14.30 -28.18
N ARG A 123 -10.64 13.27 -27.84
CA ARG A 123 -11.29 12.39 -28.83
C ARG A 123 -12.31 13.15 -29.69
N GLN A 124 -13.04 14.09 -29.10
CA GLN A 124 -13.96 14.93 -29.87
C GLN A 124 -13.20 15.87 -30.83
N LYS A 125 -12.14 16.52 -30.34
CA LYS A 125 -11.29 17.39 -31.17
C LYS A 125 -10.64 16.62 -32.33
N SER A 126 -10.11 15.43 -32.08
CA SER A 126 -9.51 14.61 -33.14
C SER A 126 -10.54 14.14 -34.16
N ARG A 127 -11.75 13.76 -33.74
CA ARG A 127 -12.84 13.39 -34.65
C ARG A 127 -13.27 14.57 -35.52
N LEU A 128 -13.41 15.77 -34.96
CA LEU A 128 -13.73 16.98 -35.72
C LEU A 128 -12.62 17.34 -36.72
N ALA A 129 -11.36 17.26 -36.29
CA ALA A 129 -10.21 17.49 -37.17
C ALA A 129 -10.19 16.49 -38.34
N GLN A 130 -10.50 15.21 -38.08
CA GLN A 130 -10.59 14.18 -39.11
C GLN A 130 -11.75 14.45 -40.09
N GLN A 131 -12.91 14.90 -39.59
CA GLN A 131 -14.04 15.29 -40.45
C GLN A 131 -13.70 16.48 -41.33
N GLN A 132 -13.00 17.49 -40.79
CA GLN A 132 -12.56 18.66 -41.56
C GLN A 132 -11.51 18.29 -42.61
N ALA A 133 -10.57 17.41 -42.28
CA ALA A 133 -9.60 16.88 -43.24
C ALA A 133 -10.31 16.12 -44.38
N TRP A 134 -11.22 15.20 -44.02
CA TRP A 134 -12.02 14.46 -45.01
C TRP A 134 -12.85 15.38 -45.91
N ALA A 135 -13.50 16.41 -45.34
CA ALA A 135 -14.28 17.38 -46.13
C ALA A 135 -13.39 18.17 -47.10
N ARG A 136 -12.16 18.53 -46.69
CA ARG A 136 -11.18 19.18 -47.59
C ARG A 136 -10.77 18.23 -48.72
N ASP A 137 -10.46 16.98 -48.41
CA ASP A 137 -10.04 16.00 -49.41
C ASP A 137 -11.16 15.70 -50.42
N VAL A 138 -12.42 15.58 -49.96
CA VAL A 138 -13.58 15.43 -50.84
C VAL A 138 -13.80 16.66 -51.72
N GLY A 139 -13.60 17.87 -51.17
CA GLY A 139 -13.67 19.12 -51.95
C GLY A 139 -12.61 19.16 -53.06
N VAL A 140 -11.35 18.84 -52.74
CA VAL A 140 -10.26 18.76 -53.73
C VAL A 140 -10.56 17.70 -54.78
N PHE A 141 -11.08 16.53 -54.39
CA PHE A 141 -11.47 15.49 -55.33
C PHE A 141 -12.61 15.95 -56.26
N ALA A 142 -13.62 16.63 -55.72
CA ALA A 142 -14.72 17.19 -56.51
C ALA A 142 -14.24 18.24 -57.52
N ASP A 143 -13.31 19.13 -57.12
CA ASP A 143 -12.72 20.11 -58.02
C ASP A 143 -11.93 19.44 -59.16
N VAL A 144 -11.09 18.44 -58.85
CA VAL A 144 -10.35 17.67 -59.86
C VAL A 144 -11.30 16.96 -60.83
N CYS A 145 -12.38 16.34 -60.35
CA CYS A 145 -13.38 15.71 -61.20
C CYS A 145 -14.18 16.72 -62.03
N SER A 146 -14.45 17.92 -61.51
CA SER A 146 -15.13 18.99 -62.25
C SER A 146 -14.30 19.51 -63.42
N CYS A 147 -12.98 19.61 -63.24
CA CYS A 147 -12.04 19.95 -64.33
C CYS A 147 -11.85 18.82 -65.34
N ALA A 148 -12.04 17.57 -64.93
CA ALA A 148 -11.85 16.38 -65.75
C ALA A 148 -13.12 15.91 -66.48
N ALA A 149 -14.25 16.62 -66.35
CA ALA A 149 -15.47 16.32 -67.10
C ALA A 149 -15.38 16.94 -68.52
N PRO A 150 -15.00 16.18 -69.56
CA PRO A 150 -15.14 16.66 -70.92
C PRO A 150 -16.63 16.93 -71.16
N HIS A 151 -16.90 18.09 -71.73
CA HIS A 151 -18.24 18.48 -72.16
C HIS A 151 -18.68 17.57 -73.31
N SER A 152 -19.18 16.37 -72.99
CA SER A 152 -19.92 15.53 -73.93
C SER A 152 -21.40 15.58 -73.57
N HIS A 153 -22.16 16.16 -74.49
CA HIS A 153 -23.59 16.46 -74.52
C HIS A 153 -24.54 15.51 -73.76
N PRO A 154 -25.69 16.02 -73.27
CA PRO A 154 -26.77 15.18 -72.77
C PRO A 154 -27.44 14.47 -73.95
N LEU A 155 -27.13 13.19 -74.18
CA LEU A 155 -28.04 12.34 -74.92
C LEU A 155 -29.18 11.94 -73.97
N ALA A 156 -30.38 12.38 -74.33
CA ALA A 156 -31.63 11.99 -73.71
C ALA A 156 -31.72 10.46 -73.62
N TYR A 157 -31.56 9.92 -72.42
CA TYR A 157 -31.91 8.54 -72.12
C TYR A 157 -33.21 8.54 -71.32
N THR A 158 -34.31 8.41 -72.05
CA THR A 158 -35.63 8.13 -71.48
C THR A 158 -35.63 6.68 -70.97
N SER A 159 -35.30 6.47 -69.70
CA SER A 159 -35.64 5.23 -69.01
C SER A 159 -36.99 5.40 -68.32
N HIS A 160 -38.05 5.06 -69.05
CA HIS A 160 -39.24 4.47 -68.46
C HIS A 160 -38.80 3.24 -67.65
N LEU A 161 -39.24 3.12 -66.40
CA LEU A 161 -39.61 1.90 -65.65
C LEU A 161 -39.64 2.24 -64.15
N ARG A 162 -40.84 2.38 -63.55
CA ARG A 162 -41.53 1.32 -62.78
C ARG A 162 -41.18 1.47 -61.29
N SER A 163 -41.93 2.26 -60.51
CA SER A 163 -43.14 1.83 -59.79
C SER A 163 -43.00 0.43 -59.18
N SER A 164 -42.60 0.38 -57.91
CA SER A 164 -43.03 -0.59 -56.89
C SER A 164 -42.43 -0.15 -55.55
N ASP A 165 -43.24 0.25 -54.58
CA ASP A 165 -43.86 -0.63 -53.57
C ASP A 165 -42.93 -0.65 -52.32
N GLU A 166 -43.26 0.14 -51.31
CA GLU A 166 -43.97 -0.28 -50.09
C GLU A 166 -43.14 -1.23 -49.21
N GLY A 167 -42.89 -0.81 -47.97
CA GLY A 167 -42.03 -1.55 -47.06
C GLY A 167 -41.95 -0.92 -45.67
N ASP A 168 -43.11 -0.62 -45.09
CA ASP A 168 -43.31 -0.38 -43.66
C ASP A 168 -42.68 -1.53 -42.84
N ARG A 169 -41.72 -1.21 -41.96
CA ARG A 169 -41.35 -2.09 -40.85
C ARG A 169 -41.12 -1.29 -39.57
N ARG A 170 -42.21 -1.22 -38.81
CA ARG A 170 -42.26 -1.11 -37.35
C ARG A 170 -41.33 -2.15 -36.69
N GLY A 171 -40.77 -1.75 -35.55
CA GLY A 171 -40.19 -2.63 -34.55
C GLY A 171 -40.00 -1.85 -33.26
N VAL A 172 -41.05 -1.83 -32.44
CA VAL A 172 -41.03 -1.43 -31.02
C VAL A 172 -40.57 -2.62 -30.21
#